data_AF-A0A6N2EMT8-F1
#
_entry.id   AF-A0A6N2EMT8-F1
#
_cell.length_a   1.000
_cell.length_b   1.000
_cell.length_c   1.000
_cell.angle_alpha   90.00
_cell.angle_beta   90.00
_cell.angle_gamma   90.00
#
_symmetry.space_group_name_H-M   'P 1'
#
loop_
_entity.id
_entity.type
_entity.pdbx_description
1 polymer ?
#
loop_
_entity_poly.entity_id
_entity_poly.type
_entity_poly.pdbx_seq_one_letter_code
_entity_poly.pdbx_strand_id
1 'polypeptide(L)'
;MRADPMQQTDQRAWDPDAAADLRRRREGAMAERVRHRAAALPKRDRALLDAVYRDGRPVVELAAIMNLPAPVVRRRVRTLVRRVLSPEYGFVLAHRDSWTPTRRKVADACVIEGLSIRTAAAKLRLSLHTVRAQRSIIKALADADLQEPTSGPWGRK
;
A
#
# COMPACT_ATOMS: atom_id res chain seq x y z
N MET A 1 28.01 -35.17 -49.12
CA MET A 1 28.56 -34.00 -48.41
C MET A 1 27.48 -32.95 -48.25
N ARG A 2 26.82 -32.90 -47.09
CA ARG A 2 26.02 -31.75 -46.64
C ARG A 2 26.54 -31.43 -45.24
N ALA A 3 27.21 -30.30 -45.12
CA ALA A 3 27.67 -29.77 -43.83
C ALA A 3 26.48 -29.09 -43.17
N ASP A 4 26.01 -29.64 -42.05
CA ASP A 4 25.09 -28.96 -41.14
C ASP A 4 25.84 -27.82 -40.44
N PRO A 5 25.50 -26.54 -40.68
CA PRO A 5 26.08 -25.46 -39.93
C PRO A 5 25.36 -25.33 -38.60
N MET A 6 26.15 -25.48 -37.54
CA MET A 6 26.04 -24.71 -36.31
C MET A 6 24.68 -24.75 -35.63
N GLN A 7 24.56 -25.68 -34.68
CA GLN A 7 23.81 -25.41 -33.47
C GLN A 7 24.50 -24.25 -32.72
N GLN A 8 24.18 -23.02 -33.12
CA GLN A 8 24.36 -21.84 -32.29
C GLN A 8 23.23 -21.86 -31.28
N THR A 9 23.40 -22.66 -30.23
CA THR A 9 22.59 -22.56 -29.02
C THR A 9 22.72 -21.12 -28.55
N ASP A 10 21.60 -20.40 -28.64
CA ASP A 10 21.33 -19.06 -28.14
C ASP A 10 21.60 -19.05 -26.62
N GLN A 11 22.87 -19.05 -26.25
CA GLN A 11 23.34 -18.65 -24.94
C GLN A 11 23.11 -17.15 -24.84
N ARG A 12 21.84 -16.75 -24.69
CA ARG A 12 21.51 -15.49 -24.02
C ARG A 12 22.06 -15.60 -22.62
N ALA A 13 23.31 -15.18 -22.48
CA ALA A 13 23.99 -15.00 -21.23
C ALA A 13 23.02 -14.29 -20.29
N TRP A 14 22.65 -14.97 -19.22
CA TRP A 14 21.91 -14.40 -18.12
C TRP A 14 22.67 -13.18 -17.64
N ASP A 15 22.15 -11.98 -17.92
CA ASP A 15 22.74 -10.72 -17.49
C ASP A 15 22.30 -10.42 -16.04
N PRO A 16 23.21 -10.55 -15.06
CA PRO A 16 22.90 -10.26 -13.67
C PRO A 16 22.55 -8.78 -13.44
N ASP A 17 23.00 -7.86 -14.30
CA ASP A 17 22.67 -6.44 -14.20
C ASP A 17 21.23 -6.15 -14.65
N ALA A 18 20.71 -6.89 -15.65
CA ALA A 18 19.29 -6.86 -15.99
C ALA A 18 18.41 -7.38 -14.83
N ALA A 19 18.84 -8.43 -14.12
CA ALA A 19 18.15 -8.93 -12.93
C ALA A 19 18.24 -7.94 -11.74
N ALA A 20 19.36 -7.24 -11.59
CA ALA A 20 19.53 -6.17 -10.60
C ALA A 20 18.68 -4.93 -10.93
N ASP A 21 18.55 -4.58 -12.22
CA ASP A 21 17.68 -3.49 -12.69
C ASP A 21 16.20 -3.83 -12.45
N LEU A 22 15.77 -5.08 -12.67
CA LEU A 22 14.41 -5.52 -12.32
C LEU A 22 14.13 -5.42 -10.81
N ARG A 23 15.13 -5.67 -9.94
CA ARG A 23 15.00 -5.43 -8.49
C ARG A 23 14.84 -3.94 -8.18
N ARG A 24 15.71 -3.07 -8.72
CA ARG A 24 15.61 -1.62 -8.51
C ARG A 24 14.32 -1.03 -9.08
N ARG A 25 13.89 -1.46 -10.27
CA ARG A 25 12.61 -1.04 -10.88
C ARG A 25 11.41 -1.48 -10.04
N ARG A 26 11.40 -2.71 -9.54
CA ARG A 26 10.33 -3.20 -8.66
C ARG A 26 10.30 -2.44 -7.34
N GLU A 27 11.46 -2.12 -6.78
CA GLU A 27 11.59 -1.26 -5.61
C GLU A 27 11.07 0.17 -5.89
N GLY A 28 11.39 0.74 -7.06
CA GLY A 28 10.90 2.04 -7.50
C GLY A 28 9.38 2.10 -7.70
N ALA A 29 8.79 1.11 -8.37
CA ALA A 29 7.34 1.04 -8.56
C ALA A 29 6.58 0.88 -7.24
N MET A 30 7.13 0.09 -6.30
CA MET A 30 6.56 -0.03 -4.96
C MET A 30 6.70 1.28 -4.18
N ALA A 31 7.88 1.91 -4.20
CA ALA A 31 8.11 3.19 -3.54
C ALA A 31 7.15 4.25 -4.06
N GLU A 32 6.98 4.36 -5.38
CA GLU A 32 6.05 5.31 -5.98
C GLU A 32 4.61 5.07 -5.54
N ARG A 33 4.16 3.81 -5.56
CA ARG A 33 2.83 3.43 -5.07
C ARG A 33 2.62 3.80 -3.60
N VAL A 34 3.64 3.57 -2.75
CA VAL A 34 3.59 3.97 -1.34
C VAL A 34 3.49 5.48 -1.20
N ARG A 35 4.31 6.26 -1.92
CA ARG A 35 4.29 7.73 -1.88
C ARG A 35 2.95 8.30 -2.32
N HIS A 36 2.43 7.85 -3.47
CA HIS A 36 1.16 8.32 -4.00
C HIS A 36 0.03 8.11 -3.00
N ARG A 37 -0.06 6.91 -2.41
CA ARG A 37 -1.09 6.60 -1.42
C ARG A 37 -0.85 7.26 -0.05
N ALA A 38 0.41 7.50 0.33
CA ALA A 38 0.77 8.19 1.56
C ALA A 38 0.28 9.65 1.59
N ALA A 39 -0.04 10.26 0.45
CA ALA A 39 -0.62 11.60 0.38
C ALA A 39 -1.89 11.76 1.24
N ALA A 40 -2.68 10.69 1.39
CA ALA A 40 -3.89 10.65 2.20
C ALA A 40 -3.67 10.38 3.70
N LEU A 41 -2.45 10.03 4.12
CA LEU A 41 -2.16 9.78 5.54
C LEU A 41 -2.13 11.07 6.36
N PRO A 42 -2.33 10.96 7.69
CA PRO A 42 -2.02 12.05 8.62
C PRO A 42 -0.60 12.59 8.39
N LYS A 43 -0.43 13.91 8.51
CA LYS A 43 0.83 14.62 8.22
C LYS A 43 2.07 13.95 8.84
N ARG A 44 1.96 13.49 10.09
CA ARG A 44 3.05 12.81 10.82
C ARG A 44 3.44 11.47 10.18
N ASP A 45 2.46 10.66 9.80
CA ASP A 45 2.70 9.35 9.18
C ASP A 45 3.19 9.51 7.74
N ARG A 46 2.63 10.47 7.00
CA ARG A 46 3.09 10.84 5.65
C ARG A 46 4.55 11.29 5.67
N ALA A 47 4.92 12.20 6.58
CA ALA A 47 6.30 12.70 6.70
C ALA A 47 7.30 11.57 6.98
N LEU A 48 6.92 10.58 7.80
CA LEU A 48 7.76 9.41 8.07
C LEU A 48 7.96 8.54 6.82
N LEU A 49 6.90 8.29 6.04
CA LEU A 49 7.02 7.52 4.80
C LEU A 49 7.78 8.28 3.71
N ASP A 50 7.56 9.59 3.57
CA ASP A 50 8.30 10.45 2.66
C ASP A 50 9.79 10.43 2.97
N ALA A 51 10.18 10.58 4.25
CA ALA A 51 11.58 10.56 4.64
C ALA A 51 12.28 9.24 4.26
N VAL A 52 11.57 8.11 4.35
CA VAL A 52 12.13 6.78 3.99
C VAL A 52 12.13 6.56 2.47
N TYR A 53 11.01 6.80 1.80
CA TYR A 53 10.80 6.38 0.40
C TYR A 53 11.06 7.47 -0.64
N ARG A 54 10.96 8.75 -0.28
CA ARG A 54 11.32 9.89 -1.15
C ARG A 54 12.75 10.33 -0.89
N ASP A 55 13.10 10.53 0.38
CA ASP A 55 14.37 11.15 0.75
C ASP A 55 15.47 10.11 1.02
N GLY A 56 15.14 8.81 0.98
CA GLY A 56 16.09 7.70 1.15
C GLY A 56 16.74 7.63 2.53
N ARG A 57 16.16 8.29 3.56
CA ARG A 57 16.79 8.36 4.88
C ARG A 57 16.76 7.01 5.59
N PRO A 58 17.88 6.57 6.18
CA PRO A 58 17.92 5.35 6.96
C PRO A 58 17.05 5.47 8.22
N VAL A 59 16.30 4.42 8.55
CA VAL A 59 15.39 4.40 9.71
C VAL A 59 16.10 4.66 11.05
N VAL A 60 17.39 4.31 11.14
CA VAL A 60 18.22 4.56 12.34
C VAL A 60 18.42 6.06 12.57
N GLU A 61 18.66 6.84 11.51
CA GLU A 61 18.79 8.30 11.60
C GLU A 61 17.45 8.93 12.00
N LEU A 62 16.35 8.50 11.37
CA LEU A 62 15.00 8.98 11.72
C LEU A 62 14.65 8.68 13.17
N ALA A 63 15.08 7.54 13.70
CA ALA A 63 14.89 7.17 15.09
C ALA A 63 15.63 8.10 16.05
N ALA A 64 16.87 8.49 15.72
CA ALA A 64 17.62 9.49 16.48
C ALA A 64 16.91 10.86 16.47
N ILE A 65 16.46 11.34 15.30
CA ILE A 65 15.73 12.61 15.16
C ILE A 65 14.42 12.62 15.98
N MET A 66 13.70 11.50 15.99
CA MET A 66 12.43 11.37 16.71
C MET A 66 12.61 11.08 18.22
N ASN A 67 13.86 10.88 18.68
CA ASN A 67 14.18 10.39 20.02
C ASN A 67 13.40 9.12 20.39
N LEU A 68 13.40 8.13 19.48
CA LEU A 68 12.73 6.83 19.66
C LEU A 68 13.71 5.69 19.37
N PRO A 69 13.54 4.51 19.99
CA PRO A 69 14.32 3.33 19.62
C PRO A 69 14.08 2.93 18.15
N ALA A 70 15.15 2.63 17.41
CA ALA A 70 15.06 2.21 16.01
C ALA A 70 14.09 1.03 15.74
N PRO A 71 13.98 0.00 16.61
CA PRO A 71 12.98 -1.07 16.43
C PRO A 71 11.53 -0.56 16.41
N VAL A 72 11.20 0.47 17.21
CA VAL A 72 9.86 1.07 17.27
C VAL A 72 9.55 1.78 15.95
N VAL A 73 10.50 2.56 15.44
CA VAL A 73 10.34 3.26 14.16
C VAL A 73 10.21 2.28 13.00
N ARG A 74 11.05 1.22 12.96
CA ARG A 74 10.94 0.14 11.95
C ARG A 74 9.58 -0.54 11.99
N ARG A 75 9.08 -0.90 13.18
CA ARG A 75 7.75 -1.50 13.35
C ARG A 75 6.67 -0.55 12.84
N ARG A 76 6.76 0.74 13.15
CA ARG A 76 5.81 1.76 12.68
C ARG A 76 5.82 1.87 11.16
N VAL A 77 6.99 2.02 10.53
CA VAL A 77 7.13 2.09 9.06
C VAL A 77 6.53 0.84 8.41
N ARG A 78 6.86 -0.36 8.91
CA ARG A 78 6.31 -1.62 8.39
C ARG A 78 4.78 -1.67 8.48
N THR A 79 4.20 -1.24 9.59
CA THR A 79 2.74 -1.17 9.75
C THR A 79 2.11 -0.19 8.76
N LEU A 80 2.70 1.00 8.60
CA LEU A 80 2.21 2.00 7.65
C LEU A 80 2.27 1.49 6.21
N VAL A 81 3.38 0.87 5.79
CA VAL A 81 3.54 0.31 4.45
C VAL A 81 2.54 -0.81 4.20
N ARG A 82 2.38 -1.76 5.14
CA ARG A 82 1.37 -2.83 5.01
C ARG A 82 -0.05 -2.27 4.90
N ARG A 83 -0.36 -1.21 5.64
CA ARG A 83 -1.67 -0.54 5.58
C ARG A 83 -1.88 0.16 4.23
N VAL A 84 -0.93 0.98 3.81
CA VAL A 84 -0.99 1.73 2.54
C VAL A 84 -1.08 0.81 1.33
N LEU A 85 -0.39 -0.34 1.37
CA LEU A 85 -0.43 -1.34 0.31
C LEU A 85 -1.58 -2.33 0.44
N SER A 86 -2.42 -2.22 1.47
CA SER A 86 -3.57 -3.12 1.59
C SER A 86 -4.57 -2.87 0.45
N PRO A 87 -5.26 -3.91 -0.03
CA PRO A 87 -6.31 -3.76 -1.01
C PRO A 87 -7.43 -2.82 -0.54
N GLU A 88 -7.87 -3.01 0.71
CA GLU A 88 -8.89 -2.19 1.36
C GLU A 88 -8.53 -0.70 1.41
N TYR A 89 -7.26 -0.36 1.66
CA TYR A 89 -6.81 1.05 1.65
C TYR A 89 -6.92 1.64 0.25
N GLY A 90 -6.51 0.88 -0.77
CA GLY A 90 -6.65 1.27 -2.17
C GLY A 90 -8.11 1.50 -2.56
N PHE A 91 -8.99 0.57 -2.18
CA PHE A 91 -10.43 0.65 -2.44
C PHE A 91 -11.06 1.90 -1.80
N VAL A 92 -10.75 2.16 -0.53
CA VAL A 92 -11.25 3.36 0.18
C VAL A 92 -10.77 4.64 -0.51
N LEU A 93 -9.50 4.72 -0.91
CA LEU A 93 -8.99 5.90 -1.60
C LEU A 93 -9.73 6.18 -2.92
N ALA A 94 -10.07 5.14 -3.67
CA ALA A 94 -10.75 5.29 -4.95
C ALA A 94 -12.23 5.73 -4.81
N HIS A 95 -12.92 5.29 -3.75
CA HIS A 95 -14.38 5.42 -3.65
C HIS A 95 -14.87 6.38 -2.57
N ARG A 96 -14.04 6.79 -1.60
CA ARG A 96 -14.52 7.55 -0.42
C ARG A 96 -15.26 8.84 -0.74
N ASP A 97 -14.97 9.47 -1.87
CA ASP A 97 -15.55 10.78 -2.23
C ASP A 97 -17.02 10.66 -2.67
N SER A 98 -17.47 9.47 -3.10
CA SER A 98 -18.87 9.19 -3.42
C SER A 98 -19.68 8.70 -2.22
N TRP A 99 -19.04 8.47 -1.07
CA TRP A 99 -19.72 7.93 0.11
C TRP A 99 -20.44 8.99 0.93
N THR A 100 -21.45 8.54 1.67
CA THR A 100 -22.11 9.40 2.65
C THR A 100 -21.08 9.97 3.65
N PRO A 101 -21.28 11.20 4.16
CA PRO A 101 -20.31 11.85 5.05
C PRO A 101 -19.91 10.99 6.26
N THR A 102 -20.86 10.26 6.85
CA THR A 102 -20.61 9.36 7.98
C THR A 102 -19.71 8.19 7.59
N ARG A 103 -19.99 7.53 6.47
CA ARG A 103 -19.18 6.38 6.00
C ARG A 103 -17.76 6.82 5.66
N ARG A 104 -17.61 7.94 4.95
CA ARG A 104 -16.30 8.55 4.64
C ARG A 104 -15.49 8.83 5.91
N LYS A 105 -16.08 9.50 6.91
CA LYS A 105 -15.40 9.76 8.20
C LYS A 105 -14.94 8.48 8.90
N VAL A 106 -15.76 7.44 8.90
CA VAL A 106 -15.40 6.13 9.48
C VAL A 106 -14.27 5.46 8.68
N ALA A 107 -14.32 5.56 7.35
CA ALA A 107 -13.28 5.03 6.48
C ALA A 107 -11.94 5.72 6.70
N ASP A 108 -11.93 7.05 6.75
CA ASP A 108 -10.73 7.84 7.03
C ASP A 108 -10.15 7.45 8.39
N ALA A 109 -10.95 7.44 9.45
CA ALA A 109 -10.49 7.09 10.79
C ALA A 109 -9.97 5.64 10.90
N CYS A 110 -10.71 4.66 10.39
CA CYS A 110 -10.39 3.25 10.62
C CYS A 110 -9.40 2.68 9.60
N VAL A 111 -9.50 3.06 8.34
CA VAL A 111 -8.68 2.47 7.24
C VAL A 111 -7.48 3.36 6.94
N ILE A 112 -7.70 4.67 6.76
CA ILE A 112 -6.62 5.59 6.37
C ILE A 112 -5.70 5.88 7.56
N GLU A 113 -6.25 6.32 8.68
CA GLU A 113 -5.50 6.62 9.91
C GLU A 113 -5.14 5.36 10.70
N GLY A 114 -5.88 4.26 10.52
CA GLY A 114 -5.69 2.98 11.22
C GLY A 114 -6.07 3.04 12.71
N LEU A 115 -7.04 3.87 13.09
CA LEU A 115 -7.55 3.92 14.46
C LEU A 115 -8.36 2.65 14.77
N SER A 116 -8.33 2.24 16.05
CA SER A 116 -9.24 1.20 16.53
C SER A 116 -10.70 1.69 16.45
N ILE A 117 -11.67 0.76 16.35
CA ILE A 117 -13.11 1.11 16.31
C ILE A 117 -13.50 1.95 17.54
N ARG A 118 -12.95 1.64 18.73
CA ARG A 118 -13.21 2.42 19.96
C ARG A 118 -12.65 3.84 19.87
N THR A 119 -11.41 3.98 19.41
CA THR A 119 -10.74 5.27 19.24
C THR A 119 -11.46 6.11 18.17
N ALA A 120 -11.87 5.49 17.06
CA ALA A 120 -12.64 6.14 16.00
C ALA A 120 -14.02 6.60 16.50
N ALA A 121 -14.74 5.78 17.27
CA ALA A 121 -16.02 6.14 17.87
C ALA A 121 -15.89 7.38 18.78
N ALA A 122 -14.88 7.38 19.66
CA ALA A 122 -14.59 8.53 20.52
C ALA A 122 -14.23 9.78 19.69
N LYS A 123 -13.34 9.65 18.70
CA LYS A 123 -12.91 10.76 17.82
C LYS A 123 -14.07 11.36 17.03
N LEU A 124 -14.96 10.51 16.50
CA LEU A 124 -16.06 10.93 15.63
C LEU A 124 -17.34 11.30 16.38
N ARG A 125 -17.37 11.13 17.71
CA ARG A 125 -18.58 11.27 18.54
C ARG A 125 -19.76 10.43 18.03
N LEU A 126 -19.46 9.20 17.61
CA LEU A 126 -20.44 8.22 17.15
C LEU A 126 -20.52 7.07 18.14
N SER A 127 -21.68 6.39 18.19
CA SER A 127 -21.80 5.16 18.98
C SER A 127 -20.89 4.06 18.41
N LEU A 128 -20.37 3.20 19.29
CA LEU A 128 -19.53 2.07 18.90
C LEU A 128 -20.23 1.16 17.88
N HIS A 129 -21.55 0.97 18.04
CA HIS A 129 -22.38 0.19 17.12
C HIS A 129 -22.37 0.79 15.71
N THR A 130 -22.57 2.11 15.58
CA THR A 130 -22.57 2.81 14.28
C THR A 130 -21.23 2.65 13.56
N VAL A 131 -20.11 2.86 14.27
CA VAL A 131 -18.77 2.71 13.66
C VAL A 131 -18.52 1.27 13.23
N ARG A 132 -18.91 0.29 14.05
CA ARG A 132 -18.79 -1.14 13.70
C ARG A 132 -19.61 -1.49 12.46
N ALA A 133 -20.87 -1.05 12.38
CA ALA A 133 -21.74 -1.29 11.24
C ALA A 133 -21.15 -0.70 9.95
N GLN A 134 -20.75 0.58 9.97
CA GLN A 134 -20.13 1.22 8.80
C GLN A 134 -18.81 0.56 8.40
N ARG A 135 -17.96 0.17 9.38
CA ARG A 135 -16.70 -0.53 9.12
C ARG A 135 -16.92 -1.88 8.46
N SER A 136 -17.95 -2.61 8.87
CA SER A 136 -18.35 -3.89 8.28
C SER A 136 -18.81 -3.72 6.83
N ILE A 137 -19.62 -2.70 6.54
CA ILE A 137 -20.06 -2.38 5.18
C ILE A 137 -18.85 -2.05 4.29
N ILE A 138 -17.93 -1.20 4.76
CA ILE A 138 -16.72 -0.82 4.01
C ILE A 138 -15.89 -2.06 3.69
N LYS A 139 -15.70 -2.96 4.66
CA LYS A 139 -14.96 -4.21 4.44
C LYS A 139 -15.64 -5.08 3.39
N ALA A 140 -16.96 -5.27 3.50
CA ALA A 140 -17.72 -6.09 2.55
C ALA A 140 -17.65 -5.52 1.11
N LEU A 141 -17.72 -4.19 0.96
CA LEU A 141 -17.57 -3.54 -0.34
C LEU A 141 -16.17 -3.73 -0.91
N ALA A 142 -15.13 -3.61 -0.08
CA ALA A 142 -13.75 -3.83 -0.52
C ALA A 142 -13.50 -5.31 -0.88
N ASP A 143 -14.05 -6.24 -0.11
CA ASP A 143 -13.92 -7.68 -0.38
C ASP A 143 -14.67 -8.06 -1.69
N ALA A 144 -15.83 -7.44 -1.96
CA ALA A 144 -16.57 -7.64 -3.20
C ALA A 144 -15.82 -7.10 -4.44
N ASP A 145 -15.21 -5.92 -4.33
CA ASP A 145 -14.36 -5.32 -5.39
C ASP A 145 -13.15 -6.20 -5.74
N LEU A 146 -12.60 -6.91 -4.75
CA LEU A 146 -11.51 -7.87 -4.98
C LEU A 146 -11.98 -9.19 -5.56
N GLN A 147 -13.25 -9.54 -5.35
CA GLN A 147 -13.85 -10.76 -5.85
C GLN A 147 -14.37 -10.62 -7.27
N GLU A 148 -14.68 -9.40 -7.75
CA GLU A 148 -14.83 -9.16 -9.17
C GLU A 148 -13.51 -9.52 -9.84
N PRO A 149 -13.41 -10.73 -10.43
CA PRO A 149 -12.25 -11.03 -11.22
C PRO A 149 -12.27 -9.97 -12.31
N THR A 150 -11.11 -9.58 -12.78
CA THR A 150 -10.99 -8.81 -14.00
C THR A 150 -11.57 -9.70 -15.12
N SER A 151 -12.89 -9.76 -15.26
CA SER A 151 -13.64 -10.20 -16.44
C SER A 151 -13.44 -9.12 -17.49
N GLY A 152 -12.17 -8.90 -17.81
CA GLY A 152 -11.75 -8.20 -18.99
C GLY A 152 -12.12 -9.07 -20.19
N PRO A 153 -12.40 -8.43 -21.35
CA PRO A 153 -12.98 -9.07 -22.54
C PRO A 153 -12.08 -10.12 -23.24
N TRP A 154 -10.97 -10.53 -22.63
CA TRP A 154 -10.03 -11.53 -23.15
C TRP A 154 -10.41 -12.97 -22.82
N GLY A 155 -11.57 -13.20 -22.20
CA GLY A 155 -12.24 -14.49 -22.21
C GLY A 155 -13.12 -14.67 -23.45
N ARG A 156 -12.52 -14.76 -24.65
CA ARG A 156 -13.21 -15.30 -25.84
C ARG A 156 -12.44 -16.50 -26.38
N LYS A 157 -13.21 -17.54 -26.72
CA LYS A 157 -12.79 -18.60 -27.65
C LYS A 157 -12.63 -18.03 -29.06
#